data_AF-A0A643BVP6-F1
#
_entry.id   AF-A0A643BVP6-F1
#
_cell.length_a   1.000
_cell.length_b   1.000
_cell.length_c   1.000
_cell.angle_alpha   90.00
_cell.angle_beta   90.00
_cell.angle_gamma   90.00
#
_symmetry.space_group_name_H-M   'P 1'
#
loop_
_entity.id
_entity.type
_entity.pdbx_description
1 polymer ?
#
loop_
_entity_poly.entity_id
_entity_poly.type
_entity_poly.pdbx_seq_one_letter_code
_entity_poly.pdbx_strand_id
1 'polypeptide(L)'
;LAPDQGLQPADQPTDMRRRCEEEAQEIVRHANSSTGQPCVENENLTDLISRLTAILLQIKCLAEGGDLNSFEFKSLTDSLNDIKSTIDASNISCFQNNVEIHVAHIQSGLSQMGNLHAFAANNTNRD
;
A
#
# COMPACT_ATOMS: atom_id res chain seq x y z
N LEU A 1 1.17 34.44 -14.57
CA LEU A 1 1.49 33.00 -14.61
C LEU A 1 0.61 32.32 -13.57
N ALA A 2 -0.31 31.45 -13.99
CA ALA A 2 -1.03 30.57 -13.06
C ALA A 2 -0.07 29.47 -12.58
N PRO A 3 -0.15 29.00 -11.32
CA PRO A 3 0.69 27.92 -10.86
C PRO A 3 0.32 26.65 -11.66
N ASP A 4 1.35 25.98 -12.15
CA ASP A 4 1.26 24.66 -12.77
C ASP A 4 0.54 23.74 -11.76
N GLN A 5 -0.71 23.39 -12.05
CA GLN A 5 -1.42 22.37 -11.28
C GLN A 5 -0.75 21.04 -11.63
N GLY A 6 0.32 20.73 -10.90
CA GLY A 6 1.13 19.53 -11.00
C GLY A 6 0.33 18.28 -10.66
N LEU A 7 -0.53 17.87 -11.60
CA LEU A 7 -1.05 16.53 -11.65
C LEU A 7 0.14 15.62 -11.96
N GLN A 8 0.62 14.89 -10.96
CA GLN A 8 1.52 13.76 -11.19
C GLN A 8 0.89 12.89 -12.29
N PRO A 9 1.65 12.48 -13.32
CA PRO A 9 1.15 11.56 -14.33
C PRO A 9 0.53 10.36 -13.62
N ALA A 10 -0.69 9.97 -14.00
CA ALA A 10 -1.44 8.89 -13.36
C ALA A 10 -0.70 7.53 -13.37
N ASP A 11 0.37 7.41 -14.16
CA ASP A 11 1.19 6.21 -14.32
C ASP A 11 2.43 6.17 -13.41
N GLN A 12 2.74 7.22 -12.64
CA GLN A 12 3.87 7.18 -11.69
C GLN A 12 3.41 6.68 -10.31
N PRO A 13 4.22 5.82 -9.64
CA PRO A 13 3.97 5.47 -8.24
C PRO A 13 3.83 6.73 -7.39
N THR A 14 2.83 6.76 -6.52
CA THR A 14 2.68 7.86 -5.56
C THR A 14 3.91 7.93 -4.66
N ASP A 15 4.25 9.13 -4.18
CA ASP A 15 5.38 9.30 -3.24
C ASP A 15 5.22 8.44 -1.98
N MET A 16 3.98 8.21 -1.56
CA MET A 16 3.64 7.30 -0.46
C MET A 16 4.03 5.86 -0.80
N ARG A 17 3.61 5.35 -1.96
CA ARG A 17 3.95 3.99 -2.42
C ARG A 17 5.46 3.77 -2.46
N ARG A 18 6.20 4.68 -3.10
CA ARG A 18 7.68 4.57 -3.20
C ARG A 18 8.33 4.50 -1.81
N ARG A 19 7.93 5.37 -0.89
CA ARG A 19 8.44 5.36 0.50
C ARG A 19 8.14 4.05 1.22
N CYS A 20 6.93 3.52 1.08
CA CYS A 20 6.56 2.24 1.67
C CYS A 20 7.36 1.07 1.09
N GLU A 21 7.65 1.09 -0.22
CA GLU A 21 8.50 0.08 -0.87
C GLU A 21 9.95 0.14 -0.36
N GLU A 22 10.54 1.33 -0.27
CA GLU A 22 11.89 1.55 0.27
C GLU A 22 11.98 1.09 1.74
N GLU A 23 11.02 1.49 2.58
CA GLU A 23 10.98 1.11 4.00
C GLU A 23 10.78 -0.39 4.19
N ALA A 24 9.91 -1.01 3.38
CA ALA A 24 9.68 -2.46 3.44
C ALA A 24 10.92 -3.27 3.06
N GLN A 25 11.69 -2.83 2.07
CA GLN A 25 12.96 -3.46 1.71
C GLN A 25 13.95 -3.43 2.88
N GLU A 26 14.07 -2.29 3.56
CA GLU A 26 14.95 -2.13 4.71
C GLU A 26 14.51 -3.00 5.90
N ILE A 27 13.21 -3.03 6.21
CA ILE A 27 12.65 -3.89 7.27
C ILE A 27 12.97 -5.35 7.00
N VAL A 28 12.70 -5.83 5.78
CA VAL A 28 12.92 -7.23 5.42
C VAL A 28 14.40 -7.57 5.39
N ARG A 29 15.26 -6.70 4.84
CA ARG A 29 16.71 -6.90 4.83
C ARG A 29 17.27 -7.05 6.24
N HIS A 30 16.87 -6.15 7.15
CA HIS A 30 17.30 -6.18 8.54
C HIS A 30 16.77 -7.43 9.27
N ALA A 31 15.49 -7.76 9.10
CA ALA A 31 14.88 -8.95 9.70
C ALA A 31 15.56 -10.24 9.23
N ASN A 32 15.81 -10.34 7.92
CA ASN A 32 16.43 -11.51 7.29
C ASN A 32 17.89 -11.72 7.74
N SER A 33 18.60 -10.64 8.10
CA SER A 33 20.02 -10.68 8.49
C SER A 33 20.25 -10.65 10.00
N SER A 34 19.19 -10.61 10.81
CA SER A 34 19.24 -10.36 12.26
C SER A 34 20.03 -11.41 13.06
N THR A 35 20.21 -12.61 12.53
CA THR A 35 20.94 -13.72 13.15
C THR A 35 22.39 -13.86 12.65
N GLY A 36 22.86 -12.92 11.82
CA GLY A 36 24.21 -12.92 11.23
C GLY A 36 24.34 -13.65 9.90
N GLN A 37 23.32 -14.40 9.49
CA GLN A 37 23.18 -14.98 8.14
C GLN A 37 21.72 -14.82 7.66
N PRO A 38 21.47 -14.76 6.33
CA PRO A 38 20.11 -14.70 5.79
C PRO A 38 19.29 -15.92 6.23
N CYS A 39 18.14 -15.72 6.86
CA CYS A 39 17.22 -16.83 7.17
C CYS A 39 16.44 -17.31 5.94
N VAL A 40 16.27 -16.43 4.94
CA VAL A 40 15.70 -16.68 3.62
C VAL A 40 16.74 -16.28 2.57
N GLU A 41 17.29 -17.27 1.87
CA GLU A 41 18.32 -17.06 0.84
C GLU A 41 17.73 -16.83 -0.56
N ASN A 42 16.46 -17.22 -0.78
CA ASN A 42 15.82 -17.07 -2.08
C ASN A 42 15.39 -15.61 -2.29
N GLU A 43 16.07 -14.93 -3.21
CA GLU A 43 15.84 -13.51 -3.53
C GLU A 43 14.38 -13.23 -3.96
N ASN A 44 13.76 -14.13 -4.72
CA ASN A 44 12.36 -13.97 -5.13
C ASN A 44 11.40 -14.05 -3.94
N LEU A 45 11.71 -14.89 -2.94
CA LEU A 45 10.92 -14.95 -1.72
C LEU A 45 11.13 -13.69 -0.88
N THR A 46 12.36 -13.19 -0.76
CA THR A 46 12.62 -11.94 -0.04
C THR A 46 11.95 -10.75 -0.70
N ASP A 47 11.95 -10.67 -2.04
CA ASP A 47 11.22 -9.63 -2.80
C ASP A 47 9.71 -9.72 -2.55
N LEU A 48 9.13 -10.91 -2.64
CA LEU A 48 7.71 -11.12 -2.34
C LEU A 48 7.37 -10.68 -0.90
N ILE A 49 8.19 -11.04 0.08
CA ILE A 49 8.01 -10.64 1.48
C ILE A 49 8.07 -9.10 1.60
N SER A 50 9.07 -8.46 1.00
CA SER A 50 9.19 -6.99 0.97
C SER A 50 7.97 -6.33 0.36
N ARG A 51 7.44 -6.86 -0.75
CA ARG A 51 6.27 -6.27 -1.42
C ARG A 51 4.99 -6.46 -0.60
N LEU A 52 4.83 -7.61 0.06
CA LEU A 52 3.74 -7.82 1.03
C LEU A 52 3.88 -6.89 2.25
N THR A 53 5.09 -6.67 2.76
CA THR A 53 5.36 -5.70 3.82
C THR A 53 5.02 -4.27 3.36
N ALA A 54 5.34 -3.90 2.12
CA ALA A 54 4.99 -2.60 1.55
C ALA A 54 3.47 -2.38 1.50
N ILE A 55 2.69 -3.41 1.15
CA ILE A 55 1.21 -3.34 1.21
C ILE A 55 0.73 -3.01 2.63
N LEU A 56 1.30 -3.65 3.65
CA LEU A 56 0.93 -3.37 5.05
C LEU A 56 1.29 -1.94 5.47
N LEU A 57 2.45 -1.43 5.03
CA LEU A 57 2.85 -0.04 5.28
C LEU A 57 1.95 0.97 4.56
N GLN A 58 1.59 0.71 3.30
CA GLN A 58 0.66 1.57 2.56
C GLN A 58 -0.70 1.63 3.26
N ILE A 59 -1.23 0.49 3.73
CA ILE A 59 -2.46 0.43 4.52
C ILE A 59 -2.34 1.25 5.81
N LYS A 60 -1.21 1.14 6.53
CA LYS A 60 -0.95 1.93 7.72
C LYS A 60 -0.97 3.44 7.40
N CYS A 61 -0.26 3.86 6.35
CA CYS A 61 -0.22 5.26 5.92
C CYS A 61 -1.61 5.78 5.52
N LEU A 62 -2.42 4.97 4.84
CA LEU A 62 -3.80 5.31 4.52
C LEU A 62 -4.69 5.43 5.77
N ALA A 63 -4.48 4.59 6.78
CA ALA A 63 -5.25 4.64 8.02
C ALA A 63 -4.88 5.84 8.91
N GLU A 64 -3.61 6.23 8.91
CA GLU A 64 -3.08 7.35 9.71
C GLU A 64 -3.21 8.70 8.98
N GLY A 65 -3.20 8.69 7.65
CA GLY A 65 -3.35 9.86 6.80
C GLY A 65 -4.80 10.31 6.75
N GLY A 66 -5.14 11.40 7.43
CA GLY A 66 -6.51 11.95 7.49
C GLY A 66 -7.11 12.32 6.13
N ASP A 67 -6.28 12.54 5.11
CA ASP A 67 -6.70 12.86 3.74
C ASP A 67 -6.65 11.63 2.85
N LEU A 68 -7.70 10.81 2.95
CA LEU A 68 -7.91 9.67 2.06
C LEU A 68 -8.11 10.17 0.62
N ASN A 69 -7.12 9.90 -0.22
CA ASN A 69 -7.15 10.26 -1.63
C ASN A 69 -7.39 9.03 -2.51
N SER A 70 -8.31 9.14 -3.47
CA SER A 70 -8.62 8.09 -4.46
C SER A 70 -7.40 7.58 -5.22
N PHE A 71 -6.41 8.44 -5.46
CA PHE A 71 -5.14 8.08 -6.08
C PHE A 71 -4.32 7.09 -5.24
N GLU A 72 -4.31 7.24 -3.91
CA GLU A 72 -3.57 6.34 -3.01
C GLU A 72 -4.24 4.96 -2.92
N PHE A 73 -5.58 4.90 -2.96
CA PHE A 73 -6.29 3.62 -3.06
C PHE A 73 -6.03 2.91 -4.40
N LYS A 74 -5.94 3.67 -5.49
CA LYS A 74 -5.54 3.11 -6.80
C LYS A 74 -4.11 2.59 -6.74
N SER A 75 -3.18 3.35 -6.17
CA SER A 75 -1.77 2.97 -5.99
C SER A 75 -1.63 1.66 -5.21
N LEU A 76 -2.38 1.50 -4.12
CA LEU A 76 -2.44 0.25 -3.34
C LEU A 76 -2.96 -0.94 -4.17
N THR A 77 -3.99 -0.69 -4.99
CA THR A 77 -4.55 -1.71 -5.89
C THR A 77 -3.54 -2.12 -6.96
N ASP A 78 -2.75 -1.18 -7.47
CA ASP A 78 -1.69 -1.44 -8.44
C ASP A 78 -0.57 -2.27 -7.83
N SER A 79 -0.15 -1.97 -6.59
CA SER A 79 0.81 -2.81 -5.87
C SER A 79 0.33 -4.26 -5.73
N LEU A 80 -0.96 -4.51 -5.50
CA LEU A 80 -1.52 -5.87 -5.47
C LEU A 80 -1.43 -6.56 -6.83
N ASN A 81 -1.82 -5.86 -7.90
CA ASN A 81 -1.78 -6.39 -9.26
C ASN A 81 -0.35 -6.70 -9.70
N ASP A 82 0.60 -5.85 -9.33
CA ASP A 82 2.01 -6.08 -9.58
C ASP A 82 2.47 -7.37 -8.89
N ILE A 83 2.08 -7.61 -7.63
CA ILE A 83 2.47 -8.86 -6.92
C ILE A 83 1.88 -10.07 -7.62
N LYS A 84 0.58 -9.99 -7.92
CA LYS A 84 -0.13 -11.05 -8.64
C LYS A 84 0.51 -11.40 -9.99
N SER A 85 1.05 -10.40 -10.69
CA SER A 85 1.70 -10.60 -12.00
C SER A 85 3.05 -11.33 -11.91
N THR A 86 3.68 -11.33 -10.73
CA THR A 86 5.01 -11.93 -10.50
C THR A 86 4.96 -13.33 -9.89
N ILE A 87 3.82 -13.74 -9.32
CA ILE A 87 3.68 -15.06 -8.69
C ILE A 87 3.27 -16.11 -9.72
N ASP A 88 3.67 -17.36 -9.48
CA ASP A 88 3.26 -18.48 -10.32
C ASP A 88 1.73 -18.67 -10.31
N ALA A 89 1.18 -19.09 -11.46
CA ALA A 89 -0.26 -19.25 -11.66
C ALA A 89 -0.92 -20.18 -10.61
N SER A 90 -0.19 -21.20 -10.13
CA SER A 90 -0.68 -22.12 -9.09
C SER A 90 -0.92 -21.43 -7.74
N ASN A 91 -0.26 -20.29 -7.49
CA ASN A 91 -0.38 -19.51 -6.26
C ASN A 91 -1.39 -18.36 -6.36
N ILE A 92 -1.94 -18.07 -7.54
CA ILE A 92 -2.88 -16.95 -7.72
C ILE A 92 -4.06 -17.09 -6.78
N SER A 93 -4.76 -18.22 -6.78
CA SER A 93 -5.93 -18.43 -5.90
C SER A 93 -5.58 -18.26 -4.42
N CYS A 94 -4.38 -18.66 -4.01
CA CYS A 94 -3.89 -18.47 -2.64
C CYS A 94 -3.72 -16.97 -2.33
N PHE A 95 -3.07 -16.23 -3.23
CA PHE A 95 -2.86 -14.79 -3.08
C PHE A 95 -4.19 -14.01 -3.04
N GLN A 96 -5.15 -14.35 -3.92
CA GLN A 96 -6.45 -13.68 -3.92
C GLN A 96 -7.18 -13.88 -2.59
N ASN A 97 -7.25 -15.13 -2.12
CA ASN A 97 -8.01 -15.48 -0.93
C ASN A 97 -7.38 -14.95 0.36
N ASN A 98 -6.05 -14.94 0.44
CA ASN A 98 -5.33 -14.59 1.67
C ASN A 98 -4.79 -13.14 1.67
N VAL A 99 -4.83 -12.43 0.55
CA VAL A 99 -4.31 -11.05 0.45
C VAL A 99 -5.35 -10.12 -0.16
N GLU A 100 -5.74 -10.34 -1.42
CA GLU A 100 -6.63 -9.39 -2.14
C GLU A 100 -7.96 -9.15 -1.41
N ILE A 101 -8.63 -10.22 -0.95
CA ILE A 101 -9.91 -10.10 -0.24
C ILE A 101 -9.75 -9.29 1.05
N HIS A 102 -8.68 -9.52 1.82
CA HIS A 102 -8.45 -8.80 3.06
C HIS A 102 -8.14 -7.33 2.81
N VAL A 103 -7.31 -7.02 1.82
CA VAL A 103 -7.01 -5.63 1.46
C VAL A 103 -8.26 -4.91 0.95
N ALA A 104 -9.09 -5.57 0.14
CA ALA A 104 -10.36 -4.99 -0.34
C ALA A 104 -11.31 -4.65 0.81
N HIS A 105 -11.44 -5.52 1.81
CA HIS A 105 -12.23 -5.24 3.00
C HIS A 105 -11.67 -4.05 3.80
N ILE A 106 -10.35 -3.97 3.97
CA ILE A 106 -9.70 -2.85 4.65
C ILE A 106 -9.93 -1.54 3.87
N GLN A 107 -9.73 -1.54 2.55
CA GLN A 107 -9.97 -0.37 1.69
C GLN A 107 -11.42 0.12 1.81
N SER A 108 -12.39 -0.80 1.81
CA SER A 108 -13.80 -0.47 2.03
C SER A 108 -14.03 0.18 3.41
N GLY A 109 -13.42 -0.37 4.46
CA GLY A 109 -13.51 0.18 5.81
C GLY A 109 -12.92 1.59 5.91
N LEU A 110 -11.71 1.79 5.38
CA LEU A 110 -11.04 3.10 5.35
C LEU A 110 -11.84 4.13 4.58
N SER A 111 -12.35 3.78 3.39
CA SER A 111 -13.17 4.69 2.57
C SER A 111 -14.45 5.15 3.29
N GLN A 112 -15.08 4.26 4.06
CA GLN A 112 -16.26 4.62 4.87
C GLN A 112 -15.89 5.58 6.01
N MET A 113 -14.74 5.37 6.66
CA MET A 113 -14.25 6.26 7.73
C MET A 113 -13.88 7.66 7.21
N GLY A 114 -13.27 7.76 6.02
CA GLY A 114 -12.99 9.06 5.39
C GLY A 114 -14.26 9.84 5.06
N ASN A 115 -15.27 9.18 4.50
CA ASN A 115 -16.58 9.81 4.26
C ASN A 115 -17.15 10.38 5.56
N LEU A 116 -17.11 9.61 6.66
CA LEU A 116 -17.58 10.07 7.96
C LEU A 116 -16.82 11.30 8.47
N HIS A 117 -15.49 11.34 8.30
CA HIS A 117 -14.67 12.49 8.68
C HIS A 117 -15.03 13.76 7.88
N ALA A 118 -15.23 13.63 6.56
CA ALA A 118 -15.66 14.74 5.71
C ALA A 118 -17.04 15.28 6.10
N PHE A 119 -17.99 14.40 6.46
CA PHE A 119 -19.30 14.81 6.98
C PHE A 119 -19.20 15.52 8.33
N ALA A 120 -18.35 15.05 9.26
CA ALA A 120 -18.17 15.66 10.58
C ALA A 120 -17.55 17.07 10.50
N ALA A 121 -16.50 17.24 9.68
CA ALA A 121 -15.83 18.53 9.50
C ALA A 121 -16.74 19.62 8.90
N ASN A 122 -17.71 19.23 8.05
CA ASN A 122 -18.64 20.17 7.44
C ASN A 122 -19.72 20.69 8.42
N ASN A 123 -19.96 19.98 9.53
CA ASN A 123 -20.94 20.40 10.55
C ASN A 123 -20.35 21.37 11.59
N THR A 124 -19.03 21.41 11.75
CA THR A 124 -18.33 22.33 12.68
C THR A 124 -18.07 23.74 12.12
N ASN A 125 -18.26 23.97 10.82
CA ASN A 125 -18.03 25.28 10.17
C ASN A 125 -19.28 26.19 10.17
N ARG A 126 -20.24 25.96 11.09
CA ARG A 126 -21.56 26.60 11.04
C ARG A 126 -21.92 27.44 12.27
N ASP A 127 -20.95 27.74 13.12
CA ASP A 127 -21.07 28.69 14.24
C ASP A 127 -20.20 29.94 14.04
#